data_AF-A0A352ULF4-F1
#
_entry.id   AF-A0A352ULF4-F1
#
_cell.length_a   1.000
_cell.length_b   1.000
_cell.length_c   1.000
_cell.angle_alpha   90.00
_cell.angle_beta   90.00
_cell.angle_gamma   90.00
#
_symmetry.space_group_name_H-M   'P 1'
#
loop_
_entity.id
_entity.type
_entity.pdbx_description
1 polymer ?
#
loop_
_entity_poly.entity_id
_entity_poly.type
_entity_poly.pdbx_seq_one_letter_code
_entity_poly.pdbx_strand_id
1 'polypeptide(L)'
;FGYAYGSFILELADGAEAGLPLGMTIEQPEIAFGGEGAPLSDLLKVYEDKLEPVFPAAAPVPEGRPAAYTFTGKSLCAPTIKKTNPTVLIPVFPGTNC
;
A
#
# COMPACT_ATOMS: atom_id res chain seq x y z
N PHE A 1 -10.93 -14.65 -23.40
CA PHE A 1 -11.19 -13.56 -22.44
C PHE A 1 -12.03 -12.49 -23.12
N GLY A 2 -13.20 -12.16 -22.55
CA GLY A 2 -13.97 -10.98 -22.91
C GLY A 2 -13.79 -9.93 -21.81
N TYR A 3 -13.45 -8.69 -22.17
CA TYR A 3 -13.24 -7.64 -21.18
C TYR A 3 -14.59 -7.15 -20.63
N ALA A 4 -14.70 -7.06 -19.30
CA ALA A 4 -15.83 -6.49 -18.58
C ALA A 4 -15.32 -5.35 -17.69
N TYR A 5 -14.99 -4.21 -18.32
CA TYR A 5 -14.45 -3.06 -17.61
C TYR A 5 -15.48 -2.49 -16.62
N GLY A 6 -15.02 -2.11 -15.42
CA GLY A 6 -15.88 -1.59 -14.36
C GLY A 6 -16.65 -2.65 -13.57
N SER A 7 -16.45 -3.94 -13.85
CA SER A 7 -16.97 -5.02 -13.02
C SER A 7 -16.10 -5.22 -11.78
N PHE A 8 -16.74 -5.59 -10.67
CA PHE A 8 -16.08 -5.91 -9.40
C PHE A 8 -16.41 -7.34 -9.01
N ILE A 9 -15.45 -8.00 -8.34
CA ILE A 9 -15.66 -9.26 -7.64
C ILE A 9 -15.76 -8.91 -6.16
N LEU A 10 -16.79 -9.44 -5.50
CA LEU A 10 -17.08 -9.17 -4.10
C LEU A 10 -17.15 -10.49 -3.33
N GLU A 11 -16.53 -10.52 -2.15
CA GLU A 11 -16.74 -11.57 -1.15
C GLU A 11 -17.82 -11.08 -0.18
N LEU A 12 -18.86 -11.88 0.02
CA LEU A 12 -20.04 -11.52 0.81
C LEU A 12 -20.36 -12.66 1.78
N ALA A 13 -20.98 -12.31 2.91
CA ALA A 13 -21.52 -13.29 3.83
C ALA A 13 -22.71 -14.06 3.20
N ASP A 14 -22.97 -15.26 3.72
CA ASP A 14 -24.05 -16.13 3.26
C ASP A 14 -25.41 -15.43 3.26
N GLY A 15 -26.19 -15.64 2.20
CA GLY A 15 -27.54 -15.09 2.06
C GLY A 15 -27.61 -13.67 1.48
N ALA A 16 -26.49 -13.05 1.11
CA ALA A 16 -26.49 -11.81 0.36
C ALA A 16 -26.92 -12.03 -1.10
N GLU A 17 -27.99 -11.36 -1.54
CA GLU A 17 -28.46 -11.40 -2.93
C GLU A 17 -27.90 -10.20 -3.71
N ALA A 18 -26.73 -10.37 -4.32
CA ALA A 18 -26.11 -9.35 -5.18
C ALA A 18 -25.33 -9.96 -6.34
N GLY A 19 -25.56 -9.45 -7.55
CA GLY A 19 -24.76 -9.78 -8.72
C GLY A 19 -24.92 -11.22 -9.23
N LEU A 20 -23.87 -11.70 -9.91
CA LEU A 20 -23.79 -13.07 -10.44
C LEU A 20 -22.93 -13.92 -9.49
N PRO A 21 -23.44 -15.05 -8.95
CA PRO A 21 -22.64 -15.94 -8.11
C PRO A 21 -21.52 -16.58 -8.95
N LEU A 22 -20.27 -16.32 -8.57
CA LEU A 22 -19.08 -16.87 -9.24
C LEU A 22 -18.55 -18.14 -8.56
N GLY A 23 -18.79 -18.29 -7.26
CA GLY A 23 -18.25 -19.40 -6.46
C GLY A 23 -18.27 -19.06 -4.97
N MET A 24 -17.40 -19.72 -4.20
CA MET A 24 -17.21 -19.52 -2.77
C MET A 24 -15.72 -19.49 -2.44
N THR A 25 -15.36 -18.83 -1.35
CA THR A 25 -14.02 -18.92 -0.76
C THR A 25 -13.85 -20.26 -0.05
N ILE A 26 -12.65 -20.83 -0.12
CA ILE A 26 -12.28 -22.07 0.54
C ILE A 26 -11.00 -21.84 1.36
N GLU A 27 -10.73 -22.71 2.33
CA GLU A 27 -9.52 -22.59 3.16
C GLU A 27 -8.24 -22.92 2.40
N GLN A 28 -8.34 -23.77 1.37
CA GLN A 28 -7.21 -24.15 0.53
C GLN A 28 -6.74 -22.93 -0.29
N PRO A 29 -5.43 -22.62 -0.32
CA PRO A 29 -4.90 -21.46 -1.02
C PRO A 29 -4.78 -21.75 -2.53
N GLU A 30 -5.90 -22.00 -3.20
CA GLU A 30 -5.99 -22.28 -4.62
C GLU A 30 -7.25 -21.68 -5.27
N ILE A 31 -7.21 -21.51 -6.58
CA ILE A 31 -8.40 -21.29 -7.41
C ILE A 31 -8.76 -22.63 -8.05
N ALA A 32 -9.89 -23.20 -7.65
CA ALA A 32 -10.38 -24.48 -8.17
C ALA A 32 -11.53 -24.26 -9.18
N PHE A 33 -11.43 -24.88 -10.35
CA PHE A 33 -12.48 -24.86 -11.38
C PHE A 33 -12.42 -26.11 -12.25
N GLY A 34 -13.58 -26.74 -12.51
CA GLY A 34 -13.65 -27.87 -13.45
C GLY A 34 -12.87 -29.13 -13.04
N GLY A 35 -12.52 -29.28 -11.75
CA GLY A 35 -11.69 -30.38 -11.25
C GLY A 35 -10.18 -30.12 -11.33
N GLU A 36 -9.78 -28.94 -11.81
CA GLU A 36 -8.40 -28.46 -11.81
C GLU A 36 -8.23 -27.40 -10.71
N GLY A 37 -7.03 -27.32 -10.14
CA GLY A 37 -6.65 -26.36 -9.11
C GLY A 37 -5.39 -25.59 -9.50
N ALA A 38 -5.41 -24.27 -9.34
CA ALA A 38 -4.26 -23.40 -9.52
C ALA A 38 -3.82 -22.84 -8.15
N PRO A 39 -2.65 -23.25 -7.62
CA PRO A 39 -2.13 -22.73 -6.36
C PRO A 39 -1.93 -21.21 -6.40
N LEU A 40 -2.36 -20.50 -5.36
CA LEU A 40 -2.21 -19.03 -5.29
C LEU A 40 -0.75 -18.59 -5.29
N SER A 41 0.16 -19.41 -4.75
CA SER A 41 1.60 -19.15 -4.77
C SER A 41 2.16 -19.04 -6.18
N ASP A 42 1.70 -19.91 -7.08
CA ASP A 42 2.19 -19.98 -8.45
C ASP A 42 1.67 -18.80 -9.26
N LEU A 43 0.40 -18.43 -9.05
CA LEU A 43 -0.22 -17.25 -9.66
C LEU A 43 0.45 -15.96 -9.20
N LEU A 44 0.70 -15.82 -7.89
CA LEU A 44 1.38 -14.65 -7.32
C LEU A 44 2.78 -14.51 -7.91
N LYS A 45 3.55 -15.60 -7.95
CA LYS A 45 4.89 -15.62 -8.51
C LYS A 45 4.91 -15.16 -9.98
N VAL A 46 4.02 -15.70 -10.81
CA VAL A 46 3.94 -15.32 -12.24
C VAL A 46 3.59 -13.84 -12.40
N TYR A 47 2.79 -13.28 -11.50
CA TYR A 47 2.42 -11.87 -11.50
C TYR A 47 3.60 -10.96 -11.10
N GLU A 48 4.26 -11.26 -9.96
CA GLU A 48 5.34 -10.44 -9.39
C GLU A 48 6.63 -10.53 -10.21
N ASP A 49 7.04 -11.74 -10.65
CA ASP A 49 8.26 -11.98 -11.42
C ASP A 49 8.29 -11.17 -12.72
N LYS A 50 7.12 -10.74 -13.23
CA LYS A 50 7.05 -9.94 -14.46
C LYS A 50 7.64 -8.54 -14.30
N LEU A 51 7.46 -7.93 -13.14
CA LEU A 51 7.91 -6.57 -12.85
C LEU A 51 9.21 -6.53 -12.07
N GLU A 52 9.57 -7.60 -11.36
CA GLU A 52 10.78 -7.66 -10.52
C GLU A 52 12.09 -7.25 -11.25
N PRO A 53 12.33 -7.60 -12.54
CA PRO A 53 13.53 -7.16 -13.24
C PRO A 53 13.60 -5.64 -13.50
N VAL A 54 12.47 -4.94 -13.44
CA VAL A 54 12.35 -3.50 -13.76
C VAL A 54 12.11 -2.67 -12.51
N PHE A 55 11.32 -3.19 -11.57
CA PHE A 55 10.98 -2.59 -10.29
C PHE A 55 11.19 -3.61 -9.17
N PRO A 56 12.43 -3.79 -8.69
CA PRO A 56 12.73 -4.76 -7.65
C PRO A 56 11.97 -4.41 -6.37
N ALA A 57 11.03 -5.26 -5.98
CA ALA A 57 10.25 -5.11 -4.76
C ALA A 57 10.79 -6.00 -3.64
N ALA A 58 11.46 -7.11 -3.97
CA ALA A 58 12.06 -8.03 -3.01
C ALA A 58 13.45 -7.57 -2.54
N ALA A 59 13.63 -6.26 -2.34
CA ALA A 59 14.89 -5.74 -1.82
C ALA A 59 15.11 -6.27 -0.39
N PRO A 60 16.30 -6.79 -0.06
CA PRO A 60 16.61 -7.20 1.30
C PRO A 60 16.48 -5.98 2.22
N VAL A 61 15.59 -6.09 3.22
CA VAL A 61 15.50 -5.08 4.27
C VAL A 61 16.79 -5.19 5.09
N PRO A 62 17.60 -4.12 5.18
CA PRO A 62 18.80 -4.16 6.01
C PRO A 62 18.42 -4.53 7.44
N GLU A 63 19.10 -5.52 8.01
CA GLU A 63 18.91 -5.84 9.42
C GLU A 63 19.35 -4.66 10.30
N GLY A 64 18.48 -4.27 11.23
CA GLY A 64 18.75 -3.22 12.20
C GLY A 64 17.83 -2.01 12.06
N ARG A 65 17.73 -1.24 13.15
CA ARG A 65 17.05 0.06 13.14
C ARG A 65 18.06 1.11 12.68
N PRO A 66 17.67 2.07 11.81
CA PRO A 66 18.50 3.23 11.52
C PRO A 66 18.92 3.91 12.83
N ALA A 67 20.18 4.37 12.90
CA ALA A 67 20.66 5.10 14.05
C ALA A 67 19.79 6.35 14.26
N ALA A 68 19.06 6.40 15.37
CA ALA A 68 18.27 7.56 15.75
C ALA A 68 19.20 8.60 16.40
N TYR A 69 19.57 9.63 15.64
CA TYR A 69 20.33 10.75 16.18
C TYR A 69 19.39 11.65 16.98
N THR A 70 19.59 11.67 18.31
CA THR A 70 18.85 12.58 19.19
C THR A 70 19.80 13.68 19.66
N PHE A 71 19.38 14.93 19.46
CA PHE A 71 20.08 16.09 20.00
C PHE A 71 19.36 16.60 21.25
N THR A 72 19.90 16.31 22.42
CA THR A 72 19.35 16.71 23.74
C THR A 72 19.91 18.04 24.25
N GLY A 73 20.51 18.86 23.39
CA GLY A 73 21.23 20.06 23.79
C GLY A 73 20.68 21.36 23.20
N LYS A 74 19.66 21.98 23.79
CA LYS A 74 19.47 23.43 23.61
C LYS A 74 19.27 24.07 24.98
N SER A 75 20.22 24.90 25.40
CA SER A 75 19.80 26.13 26.04
C SER A 75 18.83 26.79 25.04
N LEU A 76 17.56 26.91 25.41
CA LEU A 76 16.60 27.68 24.63
C LEU A 76 17.13 29.12 24.60
N CYS A 77 17.89 29.46 23.56
CA CYS A 77 18.32 30.82 23.33
C CYS A 77 17.09 31.57 22.83
N ALA A 78 16.32 32.10 23.76
CA ALA A 78 15.32 33.09 23.44
C ALA A 78 16.03 34.32 22.87
N PRO A 79 15.49 34.96 21.83
CA PRO A 79 16.07 36.19 21.33
C PRO A 79 16.09 37.23 22.47
N THR A 80 17.24 37.85 22.71
CA THR A 80 17.40 38.94 23.70
C THR A 80 16.49 40.14 23.38
N ILE A 81 16.01 40.24 22.14
CA ILE A 81 15.20 41.33 21.62
C ILE A 81 13.79 40.81 21.31
N LYS A 82 12.76 41.48 21.86
CA LYS A 82 11.36 41.25 21.49
C LYS A 82 11.12 41.78 20.08
N LYS A 83 11.04 40.89 19.08
CA LYS A 83 10.69 41.25 17.70
C LYS A 83 9.17 41.22 17.52
N THR A 84 8.62 42.13 16.72
CA THR A 84 7.22 42.10 16.28
C THR A 84 6.94 40.82 15.48
N ASN A 85 5.76 40.22 15.62
CA ASN A 85 5.39 38.96 14.97
C ASN A 85 5.15 39.19 13.47
N PRO A 86 6.07 38.83 12.56
CA PRO A 86 5.92 39.12 11.15
C PRO A 86 4.87 38.19 10.54
N THR A 87 3.86 38.75 9.89
CA THR A 87 2.90 37.96 9.11
C THR A 87 3.58 37.46 7.84
N VAL A 88 3.57 36.15 7.62
CA VAL A 88 4.10 35.52 6.40
C VAL A 88 2.96 34.83 5.66
N LEU A 89 2.91 35.02 4.34
CA LEU A 89 2.03 34.26 3.44
C LEU A 89 2.79 33.02 2.99
N ILE A 90 2.30 31.83 3.36
CA ILE A 90 2.80 30.55 2.85
C ILE A 90 1.78 30.06 1.81
N PRO A 91 2.01 30.26 0.50
CA PRO A 91 1.08 29.81 -0.52
C PRO A 91 1.12 28.29 -0.61
N VAL A 92 -0.02 27.65 -0.41
CA VAL A 92 -0.25 26.24 -0.72
C VAL A 92 -1.13 26.13 -1.94
N PHE A 93 -0.67 25.33 -2.90
CA PHE A 93 -1.36 25.02 -4.15
C PHE A 93 -1.84 23.55 -4.14
N PRO A 94 -2.76 23.16 -5.04
CA PRO A 94 -3.08 21.76 -5.22
C PRO A 94 -1.82 20.95 -5.55
N GLY A 95 -1.45 20.00 -4.68
CA GLY A 95 -0.23 19.18 -4.80
C GLY A 95 0.93 19.57 -3.87
N THR A 96 0.79 20.58 -3.01
CA THR A 96 1.78 20.80 -1.92
C THR A 96 1.64 19.70 -0.87
N ASN A 97 2.67 18.85 -0.71
CA ASN A 97 2.69 17.68 0.18
C ASN A 97 3.70 17.81 1.34
N CYS A 98 3.93 19.04 1.81
CA CYS A 98 4.80 19.33 2.95
C CYS A 98 4.03 20.10 4.02
#